data_AF-A0A6B3TUE1-F1
#
_entry.id   AF-A0A6B3TUE1-F1
#
_cell.length_a   1.000
_cell.length_b   1.000
_cell.length_c   1.000
_cell.angle_alpha   90.00
_cell.angle_beta   90.00
_cell.angle_gamma   90.00
#
_symmetry.space_group_name_H-M   'P 1'
#
loop_
_entity.id
_entity.type
_entity.pdbx_description
1 polymer ?
#
loop_
_entity_poly.entity_id
_entity_poly.type
_entity_poly.pdbx_seq_one_letter_code
_entity_poly.pdbx_strand_id
1 'polypeptide(L)'
;MLVTILDYLISQRLKHSMVIDHREVLKNITLEFYQMKNQFCFLYTEQGHELKLPVPSYPRIWLESLGREATDHEEMKKCLKELDTKKPYSVFLINDQGGRVYGFHEIG
;
A
#
# COMPACT_ATOMS: atom_id res chain seq x y z
N MET A 1 -0.14 -6.21 -8.25
CA MET A 1 0.23 -4.84 -7.84
C MET A 1 0.43 -4.67 -6.33
N LEU A 2 -0.45 -5.20 -5.47
CA LEU A 2 -0.26 -5.12 -4.00
C LEU A 2 1.13 -5.58 -3.55
N VAL A 3 1.57 -6.74 -4.02
CA VAL A 3 2.94 -7.25 -3.76
C VAL A 3 4.02 -6.22 -4.12
N THR A 4 3.88 -5.50 -5.23
CA THR A 4 4.87 -4.51 -5.68
C THR A 4 4.97 -3.30 -4.75
N ILE A 5 3.86 -2.82 -4.19
CA ILE A 5 3.92 -1.75 -3.19
C ILE A 5 4.50 -2.26 -1.87
N LEU A 6 4.13 -3.47 -1.43
CA LEU A 6 4.65 -4.06 -0.19
C LEU A 6 6.16 -4.30 -0.25
N ASP A 7 6.64 -4.91 -1.33
CA ASP A 7 8.07 -5.15 -1.56
C ASP A 7 8.85 -3.82 -1.56
N TYR A 8 8.28 -2.79 -2.18
CA TYR A 8 8.86 -1.45 -2.21
C TYR A 8 8.94 -0.84 -0.80
N LEU A 9 7.85 -0.87 -0.02
CA LEU A 9 7.83 -0.36 1.36
C LEU A 9 8.87 -1.05 2.26
N ILE A 10 9.00 -2.39 2.14
CA ILE A 10 9.98 -3.18 2.89
C ILE A 10 11.41 -2.84 2.45
N SER A 11 11.69 -2.87 1.15
CA SER A 11 13.04 -2.66 0.62
C SER A 11 13.61 -1.27 0.95
N GLN A 12 12.74 -0.26 0.99
CA GLN A 12 13.11 1.12 1.28
C GLN A 12 12.94 1.49 2.77
N ARG A 13 12.40 0.57 3.59
CA ARG A 13 12.06 0.80 5.01
C ARG A 13 11.28 2.10 5.25
N LEU A 14 10.33 2.40 4.37
CA LEU A 14 9.59 3.66 4.42
C LEU A 14 8.56 3.65 5.56
N LYS A 15 8.55 4.73 6.32
CA LYS A 15 7.52 4.99 7.31
C LYS A 15 6.22 5.37 6.61
N HIS A 16 5.10 4.92 7.17
CA HIS A 16 3.76 5.20 6.67
C HIS A 16 2.70 4.94 7.74
N SER A 17 1.49 5.40 7.48
CA SER A 17 0.28 5.04 8.22
C SER A 17 -0.55 4.04 7.41
N MET A 18 -1.21 3.10 8.08
CA MET A 18 -2.17 2.20 7.46
C MET A 18 -3.56 2.80 7.52
N VAL A 19 -4.25 2.84 6.39
CA VAL A 19 -5.62 3.30 6.25
C VAL A 19 -6.53 2.13 5.91
N ILE A 20 -7.63 1.99 6.63
CA ILE A 20 -8.72 1.05 6.34
C ILE A 20 -10.02 1.85 6.36
N ASP A 21 -10.83 1.73 5.30
CA ASP A 21 -12.11 2.44 5.15
C ASP A 21 -12.01 3.94 5.51
N HIS A 22 -11.01 4.61 4.92
CA HIS A 22 -10.71 6.04 5.12
C HIS A 22 -10.31 6.44 6.55
N ARG A 23 -9.97 5.49 7.43
CA ARG A 23 -9.47 5.76 8.78
C ARG A 23 -8.07 5.25 8.95
N GLU A 24 -7.19 6.06 9.52
CA GLU A 24 -5.88 5.58 9.96
C GLU A 24 -6.04 4.63 11.15
N VAL A 25 -5.58 3.39 10.99
CA VAL A 25 -5.66 2.34 12.01
C VAL A 25 -4.32 2.10 12.71
N LEU A 26 -3.21 2.31 12.01
CA LEU A 26 -1.86 2.33 12.56
C LEU A 26 -1.12 3.54 11.99
N LYS A 27 -0.29 4.19 12.81
CA LYS A 27 0.44 5.40 12.43
C LYS A 27 1.94 5.20 12.57
N ASN A 28 2.71 5.82 11.66
CA ASN A 28 4.18 5.85 11.73
C ASN A 28 4.79 4.46 11.93
N ILE A 29 4.32 3.50 11.14
CA ILE A 29 4.81 2.13 11.13
C ILE A 29 5.85 1.91 10.02
N THR A 30 6.64 0.86 10.17
CA THR A 30 7.53 0.36 9.11
C THR A 30 7.19 -1.10 8.86
N LEU A 31 6.96 -1.46 7.60
CA LEU A 31 6.63 -2.83 7.22
C LEU A 31 7.90 -3.68 7.25
N GLU A 32 7.88 -4.76 8.04
CA GLU A 32 9.01 -5.68 8.18
C GLU A 32 8.94 -6.80 7.14
N PHE A 33 7.80 -7.48 7.06
CA PHE A 33 7.52 -8.49 6.05
C PHE A 33 6.02 -8.69 5.87
N TYR A 34 5.64 -9.47 4.86
CA TYR A 34 4.27 -9.92 4.67
C TYR A 34 4.21 -11.41 4.35
N GLN A 35 3.04 -12.01 4.60
CA GLN A 35 2.75 -13.39 4.27
C GLN A 35 1.43 -13.50 3.51
N MET A 36 1.47 -14.13 2.34
CA MET A 36 0.26 -14.48 1.59
C MET A 36 -0.22 -15.86 2.04
N LYS A 37 -1.45 -15.97 2.53
CA LYS A 37 -2.05 -17.25 2.94
C LYS A 37 -3.53 -17.27 2.60
N ASN A 38 -3.93 -18.21 1.75
CA ASN A 38 -5.28 -18.31 1.20
C ASN A 38 -5.70 -16.98 0.54
N GLN A 39 -6.83 -16.41 0.96
CA GLN A 39 -7.38 -15.15 0.46
C GLN A 39 -6.95 -13.93 1.29
N PHE A 40 -5.86 -14.03 2.06
CA PHE A 40 -5.41 -12.99 2.96
C PHE A 40 -3.92 -12.68 2.79
N CYS A 41 -3.60 -11.41 3.01
CA CYS A 41 -2.25 -10.89 3.16
C CYS A 41 -2.10 -10.44 4.60
N PHE A 42 -1.16 -11.07 5.30
CA PHE A 42 -0.78 -10.70 6.67
C PHE A 42 0.42 -9.77 6.58
N LEU A 43 0.33 -8.59 7.17
CA LEU A 43 1.40 -7.61 7.26
C LEU A 43 1.95 -7.59 8.67
N TYR A 44 3.27 -7.59 8.78
CA TYR A 44 3.97 -7.54 10.05
C TYR A 44 4.85 -6.30 10.08
N THR A 45 4.74 -5.51 11.14
CA THR A 45 5.46 -4.23 11.28
C THR A 45 6.60 -4.37 12.29
N GLU A 46 7.66 -3.58 12.14
CA GLU A 46 8.77 -3.54 13.11
C GLU A 46 8.31 -3.17 14.54
N GLN A 47 7.17 -2.49 14.66
CA GLN A 47 6.55 -2.13 15.93
C GLN A 47 5.77 -3.29 16.59
N GLY A 48 5.80 -4.50 16.00
CA GLY A 48 5.13 -5.68 16.54
C GLY A 48 3.64 -5.79 16.24
N HIS A 49 3.09 -4.96 15.35
CA HIS A 49 1.71 -5.10 14.89
C HIS A 49 1.56 -6.19 13.82
N GLU A 50 0.42 -6.88 13.85
CA GLU A 50 -0.06 -7.76 12.79
C GLU A 50 -1.36 -7.20 12.21
N LEU A 51 -1.40 -7.03 10.89
CA LEU A 51 -2.59 -6.63 10.15
C LEU A 51 -2.99 -7.69 9.15
N LYS A 52 -4.27 -8.04 9.16
CA LYS A 52 -4.86 -8.98 8.20
C LYS A 52 -5.66 -8.22 7.16
N LEU A 53 -5.20 -8.23 5.91
CA LEU A 53 -5.92 -7.68 4.78
C LEU A 53 -6.54 -8.82 3.98
N PRO A 54 -7.85 -8.79 3.70
CA PRO A 54 -8.39 -9.63 2.64
C PRO A 54 -7.71 -9.24 1.33
N VAL A 55 -7.44 -10.23 0.49
CA VAL A 55 -6.93 -10.04 -0.86
C VAL A 55 -8.04 -10.46 -1.83
N PRO A 56 -9.13 -9.69 -1.96
CA PRO A 56 -9.91 -9.71 -3.18
C PRO A 56 -9.00 -9.29 -4.35
N SER A 57 -9.52 -9.45 -5.57
CA SER A 57 -8.96 -8.76 -6.71
C SER A 57 -8.93 -7.26 -6.40
N TYR A 58 -7.75 -6.69 -6.21
CA TYR A 58 -7.52 -5.25 -6.23
C TYR A 58 -6.96 -4.91 -7.61
N PRO A 59 -7.83 -4.74 -8.62
CA PRO A 59 -7.39 -4.62 -10.01
C PRO A 59 -6.68 -3.30 -10.27
N ARG A 60 -6.76 -2.32 -9.34
CA ARG A 60 -6.19 -0.98 -9.51
C ARG A 60 -5.66 -0.42 -8.19
N ILE A 61 -4.62 0.41 -8.26
CA ILE A 61 -4.09 1.17 -7.12
C ILE A 61 -4.13 2.65 -7.48
N TRP A 62 -4.80 3.46 -6.67
CA TRP A 62 -4.82 4.92 -6.80
C TRP A 62 -3.58 5.55 -6.15
N LEU A 63 -2.86 6.40 -6.89
CA LEU A 63 -1.69 7.12 -6.42
C LEU A 63 -2.05 8.60 -6.27
N GLU A 64 -2.28 9.05 -5.04
CA GLU A 64 -2.90 10.35 -4.76
C GLU A 64 -2.07 11.53 -5.29
N SER A 65 -0.77 11.55 -5.01
CA SER A 65 0.13 12.63 -5.43
C SER A 65 0.39 12.67 -6.94
N LEU A 66 0.01 11.64 -7.69
CA LEU A 66 0.07 11.62 -9.16
C LEU A 66 -1.30 11.86 -9.82
N GLY A 67 -2.40 11.78 -9.05
CA GLY A 67 -3.75 11.92 -9.58
C GLY A 67 -4.14 10.85 -10.61
N ARG A 68 -3.55 9.64 -10.52
CA ARG A 68 -3.82 8.53 -11.46
C ARG A 68 -3.78 7.15 -10.80
N GLU A 69 -4.27 6.16 -11.53
CA GLU A 69 -4.25 4.75 -11.14
C GLU A 69 -3.10 4.01 -11.82
N ALA A 70 -2.53 3.01 -11.13
CA ALA A 70 -1.78 1.94 -11.76
C ALA A 70 -2.71 0.72 -11.92
N THR A 71 -2.68 0.14 -13.11
CA THR A 71 -3.52 -1.02 -13.47
C THR A 71 -2.73 -2.32 -13.63
N ASP A 72 -1.39 -2.21 -13.68
CA ASP A 72 -0.50 -3.36 -13.71
C ASP A 72 0.82 -3.13 -12.92
N HIS A 73 1.66 -4.17 -12.89
CA HIS A 73 2.93 -4.15 -12.16
C HIS A 73 3.99 -3.19 -12.74
N GLU A 74 4.03 -3.00 -14.06
CA GLU A 74 5.01 -2.13 -14.71
C GLU A 74 4.63 -0.65 -14.57
N GLU A 75 3.34 -0.33 -14.71
CA GLU A 75 2.80 0.99 -14.38
C GLU A 75 3.06 1.35 -12.92
N MET A 76 2.82 0.43 -12.00
CA MET A 76 3.07 0.66 -10.57
C MET A 76 4.54 1.00 -10.30
N LYS A 77 5.49 0.24 -10.88
CA LYS A 77 6.93 0.53 -10.72
C LYS A 77 7.32 1.91 -11.26
N LYS A 78 6.79 2.31 -12.42
CA LYS A 78 7.03 3.65 -12.98
C LYS A 78 6.48 4.73 -12.05
N CYS A 79 5.25 4.56 -11.57
CA CYS A 79 4.63 5.49 -10.64
C CYS A 79 5.41 5.62 -9.32
N LEU A 80 5.92 4.52 -8.75
CA LEU A 80 6.74 4.55 -7.54
C LEU A 80 8.04 5.36 -7.73
N LYS A 81 8.71 5.20 -8.88
CA LYS A 81 9.90 5.99 -9.20
C LYS A 81 9.60 7.50 -9.29
N GLU A 82 8.46 7.86 -9.86
CA GLU A 82 8.03 9.26 -9.92
C GLU A 82 7.70 9.81 -8.51
N LEU A 83 7.03 9.00 -7.68
CA LEU A 83 6.64 9.34 -6.31
C LEU A 83 7.82 9.52 -5.35
N ASP A 84 8.98 8.91 -5.61
CA ASP A 84 10.18 9.09 -4.79
C ASP A 84 10.59 10.56 -4.65
N THR A 85 10.28 11.39 -5.65
CA THR A 85 10.54 12.85 -5.65
C THR A 85 9.42 13.69 -5.02
N LYS A 86 8.33 13.06 -4.57
CA LYS A 86 7.09 13.70 -4.12
C LYS A 86 6.62 13.21 -2.74
N LYS A 87 7.56 12.82 -1.87
CA LYS A 87 7.27 12.42 -0.49
C LYS A 87 6.85 13.63 0.37
N PRO A 88 5.92 13.47 1.34
CA PRO A 88 5.15 12.25 1.59
C PRO A 88 4.03 12.07 0.55
N TYR A 89 3.64 10.81 0.29
CA TYR A 89 2.56 10.49 -0.63
C TYR A 89 1.64 9.37 -0.10
N SER A 90 0.47 9.22 -0.72
CA SER A 90 -0.48 8.17 -0.36
C SER A 90 -0.78 7.26 -1.54
N VAL A 91 -0.97 5.98 -1.26
CA VAL A 91 -1.48 5.01 -2.24
C VAL A 91 -2.63 4.21 -1.65
N PHE A 92 -3.67 3.96 -2.45
CA PHE A 92 -4.90 3.31 -2.01
C PHE A 92 -5.27 2.15 -2.94
N LEU A 93 -5.62 1.01 -2.35
CA LEU A 93 -6.17 -0.15 -3.04
C LEU A 93 -7.62 0.13 -3.42
N ILE A 94 -7.93 -0.06 -4.70
CA ILE A 94 -9.26 0.14 -5.26
C ILE A 94 -9.94 -1.23 -5.40
N ASN A 95 -11.13 -1.36 -4.80
CA ASN A 95 -11.96 -2.56 -4.97
C ASN A 95 -12.67 -2.55 -6.34
N ASP A 96 -13.35 -3.65 -6.68
CA ASP A 96 -14.07 -3.78 -7.96
C ASP A 96 -15.19 -2.73 -8.15
N GLN A 97 -15.68 -2.13 -7.06
CA GLN A 97 -16.70 -1.07 -7.07
C GLN A 97 -16.10 0.34 -7.22
N GLY A 98 -14.76 0.47 -7.31
CA GLY A 98 -14.08 1.76 -7.39
C GLY A 98 -13.82 2.42 -6.02
N GLY A 99 -14.15 1.77 -4.91
CA GLY A 99 -13.93 2.27 -3.56
C GLY A 99 -12.48 2.10 -3.08
N ARG A 100 -11.97 3.10 -2.36
CA ARG A 100 -10.64 3.09 -1.69
C ARG A 100 -10.78 2.42 -0.32
N VAL A 101 -10.52 1.12 -0.25
CA VAL A 101 -10.78 0.31 0.95
C VAL A 101 -9.59 0.18 1.88
N TYR A 102 -8.38 0.12 1.32
CA TYR A 102 -7.13 0.02 2.07
C TYR A 102 -6.14 1.01 1.50
N GLY A 103 -5.21 1.49 2.31
CA GLY A 103 -4.17 2.37 1.83
C GLY A 103 -2.98 2.50 2.75
N PHE A 104 -1.94 3.10 2.20
CA PHE A 104 -0.73 3.48 2.88
C PHE A 104 -0.63 5.00 2.72
N HIS A 105 -0.76 5.71 3.84
CA HIS A 105 -0.80 7.17 3.89
C HIS A 105 0.52 7.71 4.44
N GLU A 106 0.87 8.93 4.04
CA GLU A 106 2.12 9.60 4.43
C GLU A 106 3.38 8.71 4.25
N ILE A 107 3.47 8.01 3.11
CA ILE A 107 4.65 7.23 2.75
C ILE A 107 5.81 8.18 2.45
N GLY A 108 6.92 8.02 3.15
CA GLY A 108 8.17 8.74 2.86
C GLY A 108 8.90 9.25 4.08
#